data_AF-A0A934KVY3-F1
#
_entry.id   AF-A0A934KVY3-F1
#
_cell.length_a   1.000
_cell.length_b   1.000
_cell.length_c   1.000
_cell.angle_alpha   90.00
_cell.angle_beta   90.00
_cell.angle_gamma   90.00
#
_symmetry.space_group_name_H-M   'P 1'
#
loop_
_entity.id
_entity.type
_entity.pdbx_description
1 polymer ?
#
loop_
_entity_poly.entity_id
_entity_poly.type
_entity_poly.pdbx_seq_one_letter_code
_entity_poly.pdbx_strand_id
1 'polypeptide(L)'
;MKTNKITLSLAVLILGGTTMLFSCKEDPNTIEESTTVQNSLEEQEVVTHVMTKEDQEKLTPQMVIDDLKAGNERFINQRATNRDHSEQVRKTKTGQYPKAIILSCVDSRVPVEDVFDQGIGDIFVGRVAGNFVNTDQLGSMEFATKIAGAKLVVIMGHENCGAVKGAIDKAELGNLTSLLQKIQPAVAAVEEPTEASQRTSKNAVFVDAVIEKNILLNLEETLVQSPVLAEMVENGEIKIVGANYDLSTGKVVFLNE
;
A
#
# COMPACT_ATOMS: atom_id res chain seq x y z
N MET A 1 -34.74 -39.71 10.91
CA MET A 1 -34.78 -40.90 11.79
C MET A 1 -33.64 -41.82 11.43
N LYS A 2 -33.01 -42.43 12.44
CA LYS A 2 -31.88 -43.39 12.44
C LYS A 2 -30.47 -42.78 12.56
N THR A 3 -30.17 -42.47 13.81
CA THR A 3 -28.87 -42.51 14.47
C THR A 3 -28.22 -43.90 14.38
N ASN A 4 -26.89 -43.95 14.31
CA ASN A 4 -26.13 -45.14 14.72
C ASN A 4 -24.98 -44.72 15.63
N LYS A 5 -25.10 -45.13 16.90
CA LYS A 5 -24.07 -45.08 17.94
C LYS A 5 -23.15 -46.28 17.77
N ILE A 6 -21.85 -46.10 17.98
CA ILE A 6 -20.94 -47.21 18.29
C ILE A 6 -20.14 -46.80 19.54
N THR A 7 -20.23 -47.66 20.55
CA THR A 7 -19.57 -47.64 21.86
C THR A 7 -18.87 -48.99 22.02
N LEU A 8 -17.62 -49.00 22.51
CA LEU A 8 -16.89 -50.04 23.27
C LEU A 8 -15.38 -49.81 23.06
N SER A 9 -14.44 -50.07 23.97
CA SER A 9 -14.44 -50.43 25.39
C SER A 9 -12.99 -50.25 25.88
N LEU A 10 -12.86 -50.02 27.19
CA LEU A 10 -11.61 -49.89 27.95
C LEU A 10 -10.90 -51.26 28.10
N ALA A 11 -9.57 -51.31 27.96
CA ALA A 11 -8.75 -52.42 28.44
C ALA A 11 -7.47 -51.89 29.09
N VAL A 12 -7.40 -52.08 30.40
CA VAL A 12 -6.26 -51.82 31.29
C VAL A 12 -5.32 -53.03 31.23
N LEU A 13 -4.02 -52.81 31.07
CA LEU A 13 -3.00 -53.81 31.38
C LEU A 13 -1.88 -53.18 32.21
N ILE A 14 -1.75 -53.68 33.44
CA ILE A 14 -0.75 -53.33 34.45
C ILE A 14 0.36 -54.39 34.39
N LEU A 15 1.63 -53.97 34.31
CA LEU A 15 2.82 -54.72 34.75
C LEU A 15 3.87 -53.62 35.08
N GLY A 16 4.21 -53.30 36.33
CA GLY A 16 5.16 -54.03 37.20
C GLY A 16 6.53 -54.16 36.51
N GLY A 17 7.65 -53.55 36.89
CA GLY A 17 8.10 -52.76 38.04
C GLY A 17 9.61 -53.03 38.19
N THR A 18 10.46 -52.02 38.35
CA THR A 18 11.72 -52.10 39.13
C THR A 18 12.31 -50.72 39.32
N THR A 19 12.39 -50.33 40.59
CA THR A 19 13.05 -49.15 41.13
C THR A 19 14.56 -49.40 41.26
N MET A 20 15.38 -48.45 40.82
CA MET A 20 16.71 -48.23 41.37
C MET A 20 16.78 -46.82 41.93
N LEU A 21 16.96 -46.74 43.25
CA LEU A 21 17.32 -45.53 43.97
C LEU A 21 18.84 -45.40 43.95
N PHE A 22 19.33 -44.21 43.60
CA PHE A 22 20.57 -43.70 44.20
C PHE A 22 20.36 -42.24 44.62
N SER A 23 20.71 -42.02 45.87
CA SER A 23 20.56 -40.84 46.71
C SER A 23 21.60 -39.76 46.37
N CYS A 24 21.24 -38.48 46.52
CA CYS A 24 21.90 -37.58 47.50
C CYS A 24 21.33 -36.15 47.48
N LYS A 25 20.81 -35.75 48.64
CA LYS A 25 20.83 -34.43 49.30
C LYS A 25 20.50 -33.14 48.51
N GLU A 26 19.44 -32.48 48.98
CA GLU A 26 19.17 -31.05 48.80
C GLU A 26 20.17 -30.18 49.58
N ASP A 27 20.68 -29.14 48.93
CA ASP A 27 21.29 -27.97 49.58
C ASP A 27 20.26 -26.81 49.57
N PRO A 28 19.86 -26.24 50.72
CA PRO A 28 18.87 -25.18 50.76
C PRO A 28 19.57 -23.83 50.71
N ASN A 29 20.13 -23.43 49.57
CA ASN A 29 20.54 -22.04 49.32
C ASN A 29 20.95 -21.82 47.86
N THR A 30 19.94 -21.65 47.00
CA THR A 30 20.09 -20.88 45.77
C THR A 30 18.73 -20.28 45.44
N ILE A 31 18.49 -19.08 45.94
CA ILE A 31 17.55 -18.16 45.32
C ILE A 31 18.24 -17.78 44.00
N GLU A 32 17.89 -18.47 42.91
CA GLU A 32 18.18 -17.94 41.58
C GLU A 32 17.32 -16.69 41.40
N GLU A 33 18.01 -15.57 41.49
CA GLU A 33 17.57 -14.24 41.16
C GLU A 33 16.92 -14.27 39.78
N SER A 34 15.59 -14.21 39.76
CA SER A 34 14.80 -13.91 38.57
C SER A 34 15.26 -12.55 38.07
N THR A 35 16.21 -12.55 37.15
CA THR A 35 16.61 -11.39 36.37
C THR A 35 15.40 -10.98 35.56
N THR A 36 14.66 -10.00 36.10
CA THR A 36 13.66 -9.23 35.38
C THR A 36 14.33 -8.68 34.12
N VAL A 37 14.03 -9.30 32.99
CA VAL A 37 14.19 -8.66 31.69
C VAL A 37 13.17 -7.52 31.70
N GLN A 38 13.62 -6.35 32.14
CA GLN A 38 12.91 -5.09 31.90
C GLN A 38 12.89 -4.89 30.38
N ASN A 39 11.84 -5.40 29.76
CA ASN A 39 11.48 -4.98 28.43
C ASN A 39 10.91 -3.56 28.57
N SER A 40 11.80 -2.57 28.51
CA SER A 40 11.41 -1.16 28.38
C SER A 40 10.78 -1.00 26.99
N LEU A 41 9.46 -1.16 26.93
CA LEU A 41 8.68 -0.62 25.83
C LEU A 41 8.88 0.90 25.88
N GLU A 42 9.74 1.43 25.01
CA GLU A 42 9.78 2.87 24.78
C GLU A 42 8.35 3.29 24.37
N GLU A 43 7.71 4.13 25.18
CA GLU A 43 6.42 4.74 24.82
C GLU A 43 6.63 5.57 23.56
N GLN A 44 6.21 5.02 22.42
CA GLN A 44 6.31 5.69 21.13
C GLN A 44 5.38 6.91 21.15
N GLU A 45 5.96 8.11 21.05
CA GLU A 45 5.25 9.39 21.08
C GLU A 45 4.07 9.39 20.10
N VAL A 46 2.87 9.76 20.59
CA VAL A 46 1.66 9.83 19.77
C VAL A 46 1.63 11.16 19.02
N VAL A 47 1.79 11.10 17.70
CA VAL A 47 1.76 12.27 16.82
C VAL A 47 0.31 12.71 16.59
N THR A 48 0.04 13.99 16.88
CA THR A 48 -1.26 14.64 16.64
C THR A 48 -1.14 15.83 15.68
N HIS A 49 0.06 16.10 15.16
CA HIS A 49 0.31 17.19 14.22
C HIS A 49 -0.42 16.93 12.89
N VAL A 50 -0.85 18.01 12.23
CA VAL A 50 -1.46 17.99 10.91
C VAL A 50 -0.82 19.09 10.08
N MET A 51 -0.62 18.84 8.78
CA MET A 51 -0.08 19.83 7.84
C MET A 51 -0.86 21.14 7.89
N THR A 52 -0.16 22.27 8.03
CA THR A 52 -0.77 23.60 7.93
C THR A 52 -0.54 24.22 6.55
N LYS A 53 -1.24 25.31 6.25
CA LYS A 53 -1.01 26.09 5.01
C LYS A 53 0.43 26.59 4.93
N GLU A 54 0.96 27.09 6.04
CA GLU A 54 2.32 27.65 6.09
C GLU A 54 3.38 26.57 5.85
N ASP A 55 3.14 25.35 6.34
CA ASP A 55 4.01 24.19 6.07
C ASP A 55 3.97 23.82 4.59
N GLN A 56 2.76 23.70 4.02
CA GLN A 56 2.55 23.32 2.61
C GLN A 56 3.14 24.35 1.63
N GLU A 57 3.06 25.64 1.93
CA GLU A 57 3.64 26.71 1.10
C GLU A 57 5.16 26.65 0.99
N LYS A 58 5.84 26.04 1.96
CA LYS A 58 7.30 25.84 1.96
C LYS A 58 7.74 24.60 1.18
N LEU A 59 6.81 23.72 0.80
CA LEU A 59 7.14 22.47 0.12
C LEU A 59 7.44 22.71 -1.36
N THR A 60 8.51 22.06 -1.83
CA THR A 60 8.76 21.85 -3.26
C THR A 60 8.29 20.44 -3.66
N PRO A 61 8.01 20.18 -4.95
CA PRO A 61 7.66 18.83 -5.40
C PRO A 61 8.69 17.77 -5.01
N GLN A 62 9.99 18.09 -5.06
CA GLN A 62 11.04 17.15 -4.68
C GLN A 62 11.02 16.82 -3.18
N MET A 63 10.81 17.82 -2.32
CA MET A 63 10.68 17.58 -0.88
C MET A 63 9.52 16.63 -0.56
N VAL A 64 8.43 16.70 -1.34
CA VAL A 64 7.30 15.79 -1.17
C VAL A 64 7.65 14.37 -1.61
N ILE A 65 8.35 14.18 -2.73
CA ILE A 65 8.84 12.86 -3.15
C ILE A 65 9.74 12.25 -2.07
N ASP A 66 10.67 13.03 -1.53
CA ASP A 66 11.62 12.58 -0.52
C ASP A 66 10.91 12.22 0.80
N ASP A 67 9.88 12.98 1.20
CA ASP A 67 9.03 12.67 2.36
C ASP A 67 8.26 11.36 2.17
N LEU A 68 7.64 11.13 1.00
CA LEU A 68 6.94 9.89 0.70
C LEU A 68 7.91 8.69 0.72
N LYS A 69 9.10 8.83 0.12
CA LYS A 69 10.15 7.79 0.17
C LYS A 69 10.57 7.49 1.61
N ALA A 70 10.82 8.52 2.43
CA ALA A 70 11.17 8.34 3.84
C ALA A 70 10.04 7.65 4.63
N GLY A 71 8.79 7.95 4.29
CA GLY A 71 7.62 7.28 4.86
C GLY A 71 7.53 5.80 4.47
N ASN A 72 7.78 5.48 3.20
CA ASN A 72 7.83 4.09 2.75
C ASN A 72 8.98 3.31 3.39
N GLU A 73 10.14 3.95 3.59
CA GLU A 73 11.24 3.36 4.36
C GLU A 73 10.83 3.06 5.81
N ARG A 74 10.02 3.91 6.46
CA ARG A 74 9.48 3.59 7.80
C ARG A 74 8.50 2.42 7.75
N PHE A 75 7.63 2.37 6.73
CA PHE A 75 6.67 1.29 6.54
C PHE A 75 7.36 -0.08 6.39
N ILE A 76 8.34 -0.20 5.48
CA ILE A 76 9.05 -1.48 5.26
C ILE A 76 9.84 -1.94 6.48
N ASN A 77 10.33 -1.00 7.30
CA ASN A 77 11.09 -1.29 8.51
C ASN A 77 10.21 -1.47 9.76
N GLN A 78 8.87 -1.46 9.61
CA GLN A 78 7.90 -1.57 10.71
C GLN A 78 8.08 -0.50 11.79
N ARG A 79 8.45 0.72 11.37
CA ARG A 79 8.65 1.89 12.23
C ARG A 79 7.66 3.00 11.87
N ALA A 80 6.42 2.62 11.56
CA ALA A 80 5.36 3.55 11.25
C ALA A 80 5.11 4.51 12.44
N THR A 81 4.73 5.74 12.12
CA THR A 81 4.48 6.76 13.12
C THR A 81 3.19 6.44 13.87
N ASN A 82 3.25 6.44 15.21
CA ASN A 82 2.06 6.28 16.04
C ASN A 82 1.24 7.57 16.01
N ARG A 83 0.00 7.53 15.50
CA ARG A 83 -0.85 8.72 15.28
C ARG A 83 -2.18 8.62 16.00
N ASP A 84 -2.65 9.74 16.53
CA ASP A 84 -4.06 9.89 16.93
C ASP A 84 -4.89 10.41 15.75
N HIS A 85 -5.39 9.50 14.93
CA HIS A 85 -6.25 9.84 13.79
C HIS A 85 -7.52 10.58 14.21
N SER A 86 -8.08 10.28 15.40
CA SER A 86 -9.31 10.94 15.85
C SER A 86 -9.07 12.42 16.13
N GLU A 87 -7.93 12.75 16.73
CA GLU A 87 -7.52 14.14 16.94
C GLU A 87 -7.15 14.83 15.63
N GLN A 88 -6.43 14.17 14.73
CA GLN A 88 -6.10 14.75 13.43
C GLN A 88 -7.37 15.10 12.63
N VAL A 89 -8.38 14.22 12.60
CA VAL A 89 -9.69 14.50 11.98
C VAL A 89 -10.35 15.74 12.61
N ARG A 90 -10.30 15.88 13.94
CA ARG A 90 -10.86 17.08 14.62
C ARG A 90 -10.12 18.35 14.24
N LYS A 91 -8.79 18.27 14.04
CA LYS A 91 -7.96 19.41 13.64
C LYS A 91 -8.15 19.79 12.16
N THR A 92 -8.44 18.84 11.29
CA THR A 92 -8.65 19.10 9.85
C THR A 92 -10.11 19.40 9.46
N LYS A 93 -11.03 19.41 10.42
CA LYS A 93 -12.47 19.61 10.17
C LYS A 93 -12.82 20.89 9.39
N THR A 94 -12.02 21.95 9.52
CA THR A 94 -12.24 23.25 8.85
C THR A 94 -11.39 23.42 7.59
N GLY A 95 -10.51 22.47 7.28
CA GLY A 95 -9.59 22.54 6.16
C GLY A 95 -8.42 21.57 6.31
N GLN A 96 -7.85 21.17 5.19
CA GLN A 96 -6.68 20.31 5.09
C GLN A 96 -5.79 20.79 3.95
N TYR A 97 -4.48 20.54 4.07
CA TYR A 97 -3.45 21.09 3.20
C TYR A 97 -2.56 19.95 2.66
N PRO A 98 -3.09 19.09 1.78
CA PRO A 98 -2.37 17.89 1.35
C PRO A 98 -1.10 18.25 0.58
N LYS A 99 0.00 17.56 0.84
CA LYS A 99 1.25 17.73 0.08
C LYS A 99 1.21 17.04 -1.28
N ALA A 100 0.42 15.96 -1.42
CA ALA A 100 0.29 15.17 -2.64
C ALA A 100 -1.14 14.66 -2.86
N ILE A 101 -1.44 14.31 -4.11
CA ILE A 101 -2.54 13.42 -4.48
C ILE A 101 -1.99 12.16 -5.14
N ILE A 102 -2.49 11.00 -4.71
CA ILE A 102 -2.06 9.69 -5.18
C ILE A 102 -3.26 8.97 -5.81
N LEU A 103 -3.19 8.70 -7.10
CA LEU A 103 -4.14 7.81 -7.77
C LEU A 103 -3.63 6.37 -7.64
N SER A 104 -4.39 5.52 -6.96
CA SER A 104 -4.05 4.12 -6.73
C SER A 104 -5.18 3.17 -7.07
N CYS A 105 -4.93 1.87 -6.90
CA CYS A 105 -5.92 0.83 -7.11
C CYS A 105 -6.90 0.73 -5.93
N VAL A 106 -8.10 0.19 -6.18
CA VAL A 106 -9.04 -0.22 -5.11
C VAL A 106 -8.58 -1.48 -4.36
N ASP A 107 -7.43 -2.05 -4.72
CA ASP A 107 -6.85 -3.20 -4.02
C ASP A 107 -6.58 -2.85 -2.55
N SER A 108 -7.27 -3.54 -1.65
CA SER A 108 -7.24 -3.25 -0.21
C SER A 108 -5.92 -3.61 0.46
N ARG A 109 -5.03 -4.34 -0.24
CA ARG A 109 -3.67 -4.64 0.25
C ARG A 109 -2.70 -3.47 0.04
N VAL A 110 -3.17 -2.37 -0.54
CA VAL A 110 -2.41 -1.15 -0.80
C VAL A 110 -3.01 0.00 0.02
N PRO A 111 -2.83 0.02 1.35
CA PRO A 111 -3.22 1.16 2.17
C PRO A 111 -2.22 2.32 1.95
N VAL A 112 -2.51 3.22 1.01
CA VAL A 112 -1.58 4.25 0.51
C VAL A 112 -1.05 5.14 1.64
N GLU A 113 -1.93 5.54 2.55
CA GLU A 113 -1.60 6.34 3.72
C GLU A 113 -0.59 5.62 4.62
N ASP A 114 -0.77 4.32 4.88
CA ASP A 114 0.15 3.52 5.68
C ASP A 114 1.46 3.23 4.93
N VAL A 115 1.38 2.91 3.64
CA VAL A 115 2.53 2.60 2.77
C VAL A 115 3.51 3.76 2.69
N PHE A 116 3.01 4.99 2.74
CA PHE A 116 3.83 6.21 2.78
C PHE A 116 3.94 6.81 4.19
N ASP A 117 3.44 6.13 5.22
CA ASP A 117 3.39 6.59 6.60
C ASP A 117 2.96 8.07 6.71
N GLN A 118 1.77 8.39 6.20
CA GLN A 118 1.17 9.73 6.15
C GLN A 118 -0.03 9.82 7.11
N GLY A 119 -0.24 11.00 7.69
CA GLY A 119 -1.37 11.27 8.58
C GLY A 119 -2.62 11.79 7.86
N ILE A 120 -3.69 12.00 8.62
CA ILE A 120 -4.92 12.58 8.10
C ILE A 120 -4.69 14.02 7.63
N GLY A 121 -5.06 14.29 6.38
CA GLY A 121 -4.90 15.60 5.75
C GLY A 121 -3.55 15.83 5.07
N ASP A 122 -2.59 14.90 5.23
CA ASP A 122 -1.27 15.02 4.61
C ASP A 122 -1.29 14.71 3.12
N ILE A 123 -2.12 13.75 2.67
CA ILE A 123 -2.27 13.39 1.26
C ILE A 123 -3.74 13.16 0.90
N PHE A 124 -4.08 13.31 -0.38
CA PHE A 124 -5.33 12.80 -0.96
C PHE A 124 -5.07 11.49 -1.69
N VAL A 125 -6.05 10.59 -1.66
CA VAL A 125 -5.96 9.30 -2.33
C VAL A 125 -7.21 9.08 -3.19
N GLY A 126 -7.01 9.05 -4.51
CA GLY A 126 -8.01 8.59 -5.47
C GLY A 126 -7.83 7.09 -5.69
N ARG A 127 -8.93 6.33 -5.76
CA ARG A 127 -8.87 4.88 -5.97
C ARG A 127 -9.80 4.43 -7.08
N VAL A 128 -9.25 3.70 -8.05
CA VAL A 128 -10.01 3.01 -9.10
C VAL A 128 -9.32 1.70 -9.48
N ALA A 129 -10.06 0.65 -9.79
CA ALA A 129 -9.44 -0.63 -10.16
C ALA A 129 -8.53 -0.46 -11.40
N GLY A 130 -7.23 -0.77 -11.26
CA GLY A 130 -6.24 -0.56 -12.31
C GLY A 130 -5.69 0.87 -12.43
N ASN A 131 -5.99 1.77 -11.49
CA ASN A 131 -5.37 3.10 -11.32
C ASN A 131 -5.25 3.93 -12.62
N PHE A 132 -6.27 3.83 -13.49
CA PHE A 132 -6.34 4.58 -14.73
C PHE A 132 -6.96 5.96 -14.53
N VAL A 133 -6.63 6.86 -15.45
CA VAL A 133 -7.07 8.24 -15.47
C VAL A 133 -8.38 8.34 -16.24
N ASN A 134 -9.27 9.19 -15.74
CA ASN A 134 -10.49 9.60 -16.42
C ASN A 134 -10.83 11.04 -15.99
N THR A 135 -11.90 11.61 -16.55
CA THR A 135 -12.33 12.98 -16.24
C THR A 135 -12.50 13.25 -14.75
N ASP A 136 -13.07 12.31 -13.98
CA ASP A 136 -13.30 12.49 -12.55
C ASP A 136 -11.99 12.45 -11.75
N GLN A 137 -11.04 11.58 -12.13
CA GLN A 137 -9.71 11.54 -11.52
C GLN A 137 -8.90 12.78 -11.86
N LEU A 138 -8.95 13.25 -13.10
CA LEU A 138 -8.29 14.51 -13.52
C LEU A 138 -8.84 15.70 -12.75
N GLY A 139 -10.17 15.84 -12.67
CA GLY A 139 -10.79 16.92 -11.89
C GLY A 139 -10.41 16.85 -10.41
N SER A 140 -10.27 15.64 -9.85
CA SER A 140 -9.78 15.45 -8.48
C SER A 140 -8.32 15.87 -8.31
N MET A 141 -7.46 15.58 -9.30
CA MET A 141 -6.07 16.02 -9.31
C MET A 141 -5.95 17.54 -9.44
N GLU A 142 -6.69 18.16 -10.35
CA GLU A 142 -6.77 19.62 -10.52
C GLU A 142 -7.24 20.31 -9.24
N PHE A 143 -8.24 19.74 -8.57
CA PHE A 143 -8.68 20.24 -7.27
C PHE A 143 -7.56 20.12 -6.22
N ALA A 144 -6.93 18.94 -6.11
CA ALA A 144 -5.88 18.72 -5.13
C ALA A 144 -4.68 19.65 -5.32
N THR A 145 -4.30 19.93 -6.56
CA THR A 145 -3.14 20.77 -6.89
C THR A 145 -3.53 22.25 -6.93
N LYS A 146 -4.35 22.67 -7.90
CA LYS A 146 -4.63 24.09 -8.18
C LYS A 146 -5.44 24.76 -7.06
N ILE A 147 -6.34 24.01 -6.41
CA ILE A 147 -7.23 24.56 -5.37
C ILE A 147 -6.69 24.27 -3.97
N ALA A 148 -6.33 23.02 -3.67
CA ALA A 148 -5.88 22.63 -2.33
C ALA A 148 -4.37 22.77 -2.10
N GLY A 149 -3.58 23.06 -3.14
CA GLY A 149 -2.17 23.45 -3.02
C GLY A 149 -1.14 22.33 -3.03
N ALA A 150 -1.54 21.08 -3.29
CA ALA A 150 -0.64 19.93 -3.37
C ALA A 150 0.46 20.13 -4.42
N LYS A 151 1.67 19.64 -4.11
CA LYS A 151 2.89 19.83 -4.93
C LYS A 151 3.23 18.62 -5.79
N LEU A 152 2.53 17.50 -5.59
CA LEU A 152 2.85 16.24 -6.24
C LEU A 152 1.58 15.48 -6.63
N VAL A 153 1.58 14.94 -7.84
CA VAL A 153 0.65 13.90 -8.29
C VAL A 153 1.43 12.60 -8.45
N VAL A 154 0.94 11.51 -7.88
CA VAL A 154 1.53 10.18 -8.04
C VAL A 154 0.52 9.24 -8.69
N ILE A 155 0.89 8.63 -9.81
CA ILE A 155 0.12 7.51 -10.40
C ILE A 155 0.76 6.21 -9.91
N MET A 156 0.10 5.55 -8.96
CA MET A 156 0.66 4.39 -8.27
C MET A 156 -0.03 3.08 -8.68
N GLY A 157 0.70 2.25 -9.42
CA GLY A 157 0.34 0.84 -9.63
C GLY A 157 0.87 -0.05 -8.50
N HIS A 158 0.56 -1.34 -8.60
CA HIS A 158 1.05 -2.34 -7.66
C HIS A 158 1.15 -3.72 -8.31
N GLU A 159 2.05 -4.55 -7.78
CA GLU A 159 2.21 -5.94 -8.20
C GLU A 159 0.90 -6.71 -8.10
N ASN A 160 0.78 -7.76 -8.93
CA ASN A 160 -0.35 -8.69 -8.87
C ASN A 160 -1.74 -8.03 -8.97
N CYS A 161 -1.85 -6.89 -9.67
CA CYS A 161 -3.10 -6.16 -9.83
C CYS A 161 -4.19 -7.01 -10.50
N GLY A 162 -5.31 -7.21 -9.79
CA GLY A 162 -6.43 -8.01 -10.29
C GLY A 162 -7.10 -7.42 -11.53
N ALA A 163 -7.21 -6.09 -11.61
CA ALA A 163 -7.77 -5.41 -12.77
C ALA A 163 -6.88 -5.57 -14.02
N VAL A 164 -5.56 -5.42 -13.87
CA VAL A 164 -4.61 -5.66 -14.97
C VAL A 164 -4.67 -7.11 -15.45
N LYS A 165 -4.69 -8.08 -14.52
CA LYS A 165 -4.88 -9.50 -14.84
C LYS A 165 -6.20 -9.75 -15.57
N GLY A 166 -7.29 -9.15 -15.11
CA GLY A 166 -8.60 -9.23 -15.77
C GLY A 166 -8.60 -8.64 -17.18
N ALA A 167 -7.87 -7.53 -17.41
CA ALA A 167 -7.71 -6.95 -18.73
C ALA A 167 -6.90 -7.87 -19.66
N ILE A 168 -5.80 -8.45 -19.18
CA ILE A 168 -4.99 -9.42 -19.94
C ILE A 168 -5.83 -10.63 -20.35
N ASP A 169 -6.62 -11.18 -19.42
CA ASP A 169 -7.46 -12.35 -19.67
C ASP A 169 -8.78 -12.02 -20.38
N LYS A 170 -9.02 -10.75 -20.70
CA LYS A 170 -10.24 -10.25 -21.36
C LYS A 170 -11.52 -10.65 -20.61
N ALA A 171 -11.51 -10.48 -19.28
CA ALA A 171 -12.69 -10.73 -18.47
C ALA A 171 -13.85 -9.79 -18.87
N GLU A 172 -15.07 -10.32 -18.92
CA GLU A 172 -16.28 -9.58 -19.28
C GLU A 172 -17.33 -9.70 -18.19
N LEU A 173 -17.78 -8.55 -17.65
CA LEU A 173 -18.84 -8.49 -16.63
C LEU A 173 -19.39 -7.06 -16.49
N GLY A 174 -20.53 -6.73 -17.13
CA GLY A 174 -21.20 -5.44 -16.94
C GLY A 174 -20.24 -4.23 -17.03
N ASN A 175 -20.27 -3.34 -16.03
CA ASN A 175 -19.40 -2.16 -15.97
C ASN A 175 -17.89 -2.51 -15.85
N LEU A 176 -17.55 -3.71 -15.36
CA LEU A 176 -16.15 -4.15 -15.32
C LEU A 176 -15.55 -4.20 -16.72
N THR A 177 -16.31 -4.62 -17.73
CA THR A 177 -15.80 -4.67 -19.12
C THR A 177 -15.34 -3.30 -19.59
N SER A 178 -16.15 -2.25 -19.37
CA SER A 178 -15.79 -0.87 -19.73
C SER A 178 -14.62 -0.34 -18.92
N LEU A 179 -14.48 -0.75 -17.66
CA LEU A 179 -13.33 -0.42 -16.84
C LEU A 179 -12.05 -1.06 -17.40
N LEU A 180 -12.08 -2.36 -17.67
CA LEU A 180 -10.92 -3.10 -18.17
C LEU A 180 -10.47 -2.62 -19.56
N GLN A 181 -11.40 -2.09 -20.38
CA GLN A 181 -11.08 -1.43 -21.64
C GLN A 181 -10.15 -0.23 -21.47
N LYS A 182 -10.14 0.45 -20.31
CA LYS A 182 -9.21 1.54 -20.01
C LYS A 182 -7.78 1.07 -19.78
N ILE A 183 -7.58 -0.21 -19.49
CA ILE A 183 -6.27 -0.83 -19.26
C ILE A 183 -5.75 -1.52 -20.55
N GLN A 184 -6.63 -1.85 -21.49
CA GLN A 184 -6.25 -2.52 -22.75
C GLN A 184 -5.14 -1.81 -23.55
N PRO A 185 -5.06 -0.47 -23.60
CA PRO A 185 -3.93 0.20 -24.27
C PRO A 185 -2.58 -0.22 -23.69
N ALA A 186 -2.47 -0.39 -22.37
CA ALA A 186 -1.25 -0.88 -21.73
C ALA A 186 -0.95 -2.34 -22.09
N VAL A 187 -1.98 -3.20 -22.12
CA VAL A 187 -1.84 -4.61 -22.55
C VAL A 187 -1.32 -4.69 -23.99
N ALA A 188 -1.79 -3.81 -24.87
CA ALA A 188 -1.38 -3.77 -26.28
C ALA A 188 0.02 -3.16 -26.46
N ALA A 189 0.40 -2.18 -25.65
CA ALA A 189 1.68 -1.47 -25.75
C ALA A 189 2.89 -2.24 -25.19
N VAL A 190 2.68 -3.37 -24.52
CA VAL A 190 3.76 -4.28 -24.12
C VAL A 190 4.04 -5.26 -25.26
N GLU A 191 5.21 -5.17 -25.88
CA GLU A 191 5.55 -5.97 -27.08
C GLU A 191 5.88 -7.43 -26.74
N GLU A 192 6.57 -7.67 -25.62
CA GLU A 192 6.99 -9.01 -25.19
C GLU A 192 6.12 -9.58 -24.06
N PRO A 193 5.87 -10.90 -24.02
CA PRO A 193 6.26 -11.88 -25.02
C PRO A 193 5.44 -11.73 -26.32
N THR A 194 6.08 -11.98 -27.45
CA THR A 194 5.43 -12.03 -28.78
C THR A 194 4.47 -13.21 -28.92
N GLU A 195 4.79 -14.34 -28.27
CA GLU A 195 3.97 -15.55 -28.27
C GLU A 195 2.64 -15.33 -27.53
N ALA A 196 1.52 -15.38 -28.26
CA ALA A 196 0.19 -15.14 -27.69
C ALA A 196 -0.16 -16.06 -26.50
N SER A 197 0.35 -17.29 -26.49
CA SER A 197 0.14 -18.25 -25.40
C SER A 197 0.79 -17.82 -24.07
N GLN A 198 1.78 -16.94 -24.12
CA GLN A 198 2.50 -16.42 -22.96
C GLN A 198 1.93 -15.09 -22.45
N ARG A 199 1.07 -14.44 -23.23
CA ARG A 199 0.40 -13.17 -22.88
C ARG A 199 -0.85 -13.41 -22.04
N THR A 200 -0.67 -13.98 -20.86
CA THR A 200 -1.77 -14.38 -19.95
C THR A 200 -1.51 -13.88 -18.53
N SER A 201 -2.56 -13.78 -17.70
CA SER A 201 -2.42 -13.34 -16.30
C SER A 201 -1.57 -14.26 -15.42
N LYS A 202 -1.24 -15.47 -15.90
CA LYS A 202 -0.38 -16.44 -15.24
C LYS A 202 1.11 -16.16 -15.46
N ASN A 203 1.46 -15.36 -16.46
CA ASN A 203 2.83 -14.94 -16.70
C ASN A 203 3.12 -13.67 -15.90
N ALA A 204 3.75 -13.82 -14.74
CA ALA A 204 4.04 -12.71 -13.83
C ALA A 204 4.87 -11.61 -14.52
N VAL A 205 5.89 -11.97 -15.29
CA VAL A 205 6.74 -11.00 -16.01
C VAL A 205 5.93 -10.15 -16.98
N PHE A 206 4.99 -10.76 -17.70
CA PHE A 206 4.11 -10.02 -18.60
C PHE A 206 3.13 -9.13 -17.83
N VAL A 207 2.55 -9.63 -16.73
CA VAL A 207 1.65 -8.84 -15.88
C VAL A 207 2.36 -7.61 -15.32
N ASP A 208 3.58 -7.76 -14.82
CA ASP A 208 4.38 -6.67 -14.25
C ASP A 208 4.75 -5.64 -15.32
N ALA A 209 5.14 -6.09 -16.52
CA ALA A 209 5.38 -5.19 -17.65
C ALA A 209 4.12 -4.40 -18.04
N VAL A 210 2.93 -5.01 -17.99
CA VAL A 210 1.66 -4.32 -18.26
C VAL A 210 1.32 -3.34 -17.13
N ILE A 211 1.58 -3.67 -15.87
CA ILE A 211 1.40 -2.74 -14.74
C ILE A 211 2.26 -1.50 -14.93
N GLU A 212 3.55 -1.67 -15.20
CA GLU A 212 4.47 -0.54 -15.44
C GLU A 212 4.02 0.28 -16.66
N LYS A 213 3.71 -0.39 -17.77
CA LYS A 213 3.21 0.30 -18.98
C LYS A 213 1.92 1.08 -18.70
N ASN A 214 1.02 0.53 -17.89
CA ASN A 214 -0.21 1.21 -17.49
C ASN A 214 0.09 2.48 -16.68
N ILE A 215 1.03 2.45 -15.74
CA ILE A 215 1.45 3.66 -15.02
C ILE A 215 1.97 4.71 -16.00
N LEU A 216 2.90 4.33 -16.88
CA LEU A 216 3.54 5.25 -17.83
C LEU A 216 2.53 5.89 -18.80
N LEU A 217 1.60 5.11 -19.35
CA LEU A 217 0.56 5.65 -20.24
C LEU A 217 -0.38 6.60 -19.50
N ASN A 218 -0.71 6.33 -18.23
CA ASN A 218 -1.56 7.22 -17.44
C ASN A 218 -0.86 8.52 -17.02
N LEU A 219 0.47 8.51 -16.87
CA LEU A 219 1.26 9.76 -16.72
C LEU A 219 1.14 10.63 -17.97
N GLU A 220 1.35 10.05 -19.14
CA GLU A 220 1.20 10.75 -20.42
C GLU A 220 -0.24 11.25 -20.61
N GLU A 221 -1.23 10.40 -20.37
CA GLU A 221 -2.64 10.74 -20.50
C GLU A 221 -3.05 11.89 -19.59
N THR A 222 -2.47 11.96 -18.38
CA THR A 222 -2.72 13.06 -17.44
C THR A 222 -2.27 14.40 -18.00
N LEU A 223 -1.06 14.46 -18.57
CA LEU A 223 -0.53 15.68 -19.20
C LEU A 223 -1.28 16.04 -20.48
N VAL A 224 -1.68 15.03 -21.28
CA VAL A 224 -2.40 15.25 -22.53
C VAL A 224 -3.83 15.73 -22.29
N GLN A 225 -4.52 15.18 -21.29
CA GLN A 225 -5.95 15.44 -21.06
C GLN A 225 -6.24 16.56 -20.07
N SER A 226 -5.26 17.00 -19.27
CA SER A 226 -5.41 18.16 -18.39
C SER A 226 -4.41 19.26 -18.74
N PRO A 227 -4.84 20.28 -19.53
CA PRO A 227 -4.03 21.48 -19.76
C PRO A 227 -3.66 22.21 -18.47
N VAL A 228 -4.51 22.14 -17.44
CA VAL A 228 -4.26 22.76 -16.13
C VAL A 228 -3.05 22.11 -15.46
N LEU A 229 -3.03 20.77 -15.38
CA LEU A 229 -1.91 20.06 -14.76
C LEU A 229 -0.64 20.20 -15.59
N ALA A 230 -0.74 20.17 -16.92
CA ALA A 230 0.40 20.38 -17.81
C ALA A 230 1.06 21.75 -17.61
N GLU A 231 0.26 22.83 -17.54
CA GLU A 231 0.75 24.18 -17.26
C GLU A 231 1.43 24.27 -15.89
N MET A 232 0.84 23.67 -14.85
CA MET A 232 1.44 23.65 -13.51
C MET A 232 2.79 22.90 -13.48
N VAL A 233 2.93 21.83 -14.26
CA VAL A 233 4.22 21.13 -14.42
C VAL A 233 5.23 22.00 -15.15
N GLU A 234 4.84 22.66 -16.25
CA GLU A 234 5.71 23.58 -17.01
C GLU A 234 6.22 24.73 -16.14
N ASN A 235 5.37 25.28 -15.28
CA ASN A 235 5.73 26.33 -14.33
C ASN A 235 6.56 25.83 -13.13
N GLY A 236 6.76 24.52 -12.98
CA GLY A 236 7.45 23.92 -11.83
C GLY A 236 6.67 23.99 -10.52
N GLU A 237 5.35 24.26 -10.57
CA GLU A 237 4.48 24.33 -9.39
C GLU A 237 4.24 22.93 -8.79
N ILE A 238 4.19 21.91 -9.65
CA ILE A 238 4.00 20.50 -9.27
C ILE A 238 4.93 19.58 -10.06
N LYS A 239 5.09 18.34 -9.58
CA LYS A 239 5.56 17.20 -10.38
C LYS A 239 4.45 16.16 -10.52
N ILE A 240 4.50 15.38 -11.61
CA ILE A 240 3.67 14.19 -11.81
C ILE A 240 4.61 13.02 -12.01
N VAL A 241 4.54 12.01 -11.13
CA VAL A 241 5.46 10.87 -11.13
C VAL A 241 4.71 9.55 -11.10
N GLY A 242 5.32 8.50 -11.64
CA GLY A 242 4.82 7.14 -11.50
C GLY A 242 5.35 6.49 -10.23
N ALA A 243 4.64 5.49 -9.72
CA ALA A 243 5.14 4.63 -8.66
C ALA A 243 4.60 3.20 -8.83
N ASN A 244 5.41 2.21 -8.47
CA ASN A 244 5.00 0.82 -8.41
C ASN A 244 5.23 0.26 -7.00
N TYR A 245 4.18 -0.28 -6.39
CA TYR A 245 4.23 -0.89 -5.06
C TYR A 245 4.39 -2.41 -5.15
N ASP A 246 5.46 -2.90 -4.55
CA ASP A 246 5.75 -4.33 -4.37
C ASP A 246 4.97 -4.86 -3.16
N LEU A 247 4.00 -5.75 -3.42
CA LEU A 247 3.15 -6.33 -2.39
C LEU A 247 3.89 -7.30 -1.46
N SER A 248 5.01 -7.83 -1.91
CA SER A 248 5.80 -8.83 -1.19
C SER A 248 6.75 -8.17 -0.19
N THR A 249 7.34 -7.03 -0.57
CA THR A 249 8.33 -6.31 0.25
C THR A 249 7.79 -5.06 0.92
N GLY A 250 6.66 -4.52 0.44
CA GLY A 250 6.13 -3.24 0.86
C GLY A 250 6.87 -2.04 0.26
N LYS A 251 7.85 -2.27 -0.63
CA LYS A 251 8.65 -1.21 -1.23
C LYS A 251 7.89 -0.49 -2.34
N VAL A 252 8.02 0.83 -2.39
CA VAL A 252 7.59 1.64 -3.51
C VAL A 252 8.79 2.03 -4.36
N VAL A 253 8.72 1.75 -5.67
CA VAL A 253 9.68 2.22 -6.66
C VAL A 253 9.07 3.35 -7.45
N PHE A 254 9.65 4.55 -7.37
CA PHE A 254 9.23 5.70 -8.15
C PHE A 254 9.76 5.61 -9.59
N LEU A 255 8.98 6.10 -10.54
CA LEU A 255 9.27 6.15 -11.97
C LEU A 255 9.26 7.62 -12.42
N ASN A 256 10.18 7.97 -13.31
CA ASN A 256 10.30 9.32 -13.92
C ASN A 256 10.38 10.47 -12.88
N GLU A 257 11.30 10.35 -11.91
CA GLU A 257 11.53 11.37 -10.87
C GLU A 257 12.45 12.54 -11.28
#